data_AF-A0A6D2J3Z7-F1
#
_entry.id   AF-A0A6D2J3Z7-F1
#
_cell.length_a   1.000
_cell.length_b   1.000
_cell.length_c   1.000
_cell.angle_alpha   90.00
_cell.angle_beta   90.00
_cell.angle_gamma   90.00
#
_symmetry.space_group_name_H-M   'P 1'
#
loop_
_entity.id
_entity.type
_entity.pdbx_description
1 polymer ?
#
loop_
_entity_poly.entity_id
_entity_poly.type
_entity_poly.pdbx_seq_one_letter_code
_entity_poly.pdbx_strand_id
1 'polypeptide(L)'
;MSHWARCYCKGERYNFMTSNAAEQLNKALKEGRGCLVVDLFKFIQAMMTRWFNARRRKSSALRGSLPPEVEKVLKEHIEEVKGSHVNQISSWGFDVVGKFGDHNTVLLNERRCTCKKFERLQIPCGHALLAADSVGVLPSTLVGLWNKPGCWKETYVGLVTPAVNEGDVDISEELSELVICPPMAGRAKGRRKEARIPSKGEFPVVRKKKEVPNKCTKCLQPGHNRTRCPSLI
;
A
#
# COMPACT_ATOMS: atom_id res chain seq x y z
N MET A 1 14.61 -23.19 3.12
CA MET A 1 13.43 -22.29 3.30
C MET A 1 13.79 -20.88 3.80
N SER A 2 15.04 -20.41 3.65
CA SER A 2 15.54 -19.16 4.25
C SER A 2 15.39 -17.90 3.38
N HIS A 3 14.96 -18.01 2.11
CA HIS A 3 14.96 -16.88 1.17
C HIS A 3 13.67 -16.02 1.18
N TRP A 4 12.67 -16.37 2.00
CA TRP A 4 11.36 -15.69 1.98
C TRP A 4 11.04 -14.92 3.27
N ALA A 5 11.79 -15.14 4.35
CA ALA A 5 11.56 -14.46 5.61
C ALA A 5 12.14 -13.03 5.58
N ARG A 6 11.27 -12.05 5.84
CA ARG A 6 11.52 -10.59 5.76
C ARG A 6 12.78 -10.13 6.49
N CYS A 7 13.04 -10.74 7.65
CA CYS A 7 14.20 -10.45 8.48
C CYS A 7 15.55 -10.79 7.82
N TYR A 8 15.57 -11.57 6.73
CA TYR A 8 16.78 -11.97 6.02
C TYR A 8 16.94 -11.35 4.61
N CYS A 9 15.98 -10.57 4.12
CA CYS A 9 16.10 -9.93 2.80
C CYS A 9 17.16 -8.80 2.84
N LYS A 10 18.11 -8.66 1.91
CA LYS A 10 19.10 -7.57 2.02
C LYS A 10 18.53 -6.17 1.71
N GLY A 11 17.41 -6.09 0.98
CA GLY A 11 16.80 -4.81 0.61
C GLY A 11 15.99 -4.16 1.74
N GLU A 12 16.02 -2.83 1.78
CA GLU A 12 15.18 -2.01 2.65
C GLU A 12 13.75 -1.97 2.09
N ARG A 13 12.87 -2.80 2.65
CA ARG A 13 11.49 -2.92 2.17
C ARG A 13 10.47 -2.14 2.99
N TYR A 14 10.87 -1.42 4.04
CA TYR A 14 10.05 -0.50 4.85
C TYR A 14 8.60 -0.95 5.12
N ASN A 15 8.38 -2.25 5.35
CA ASN A 15 7.06 -2.89 5.48
C ASN A 15 6.17 -2.93 4.21
N PHE A 16 6.62 -2.44 3.06
CA PHE A 16 5.98 -2.58 1.75
C PHE A 16 6.25 -3.98 1.14
N MET A 17 5.70 -5.03 1.75
CA MET A 17 5.80 -6.41 1.22
C MET A 17 4.43 -7.02 0.98
N THR A 18 3.63 -6.38 0.14
CA THR A 18 2.36 -6.98 -0.29
C THR A 18 2.06 -6.58 -1.74
N SER A 19 1.46 -7.51 -2.50
CA SER A 19 0.74 -7.22 -3.76
C SER A 19 -0.34 -6.16 -3.60
N ASN A 20 -0.66 -5.78 -2.35
CA ASN A 20 -1.58 -4.73 -1.95
C ASN A 20 -1.34 -3.41 -2.69
N ALA A 21 -0.09 -3.03 -3.03
CA ALA A 21 0.13 -1.82 -3.81
C ALA A 21 -0.51 -1.91 -5.21
N ALA A 22 -0.27 -3.03 -5.91
CA ALA A 22 -0.89 -3.31 -7.20
C ALA A 22 -2.41 -3.52 -7.07
N GLU A 23 -2.88 -4.18 -6.01
CA GLU A 23 -4.32 -4.40 -5.78
C GLU A 23 -5.07 -3.11 -5.46
N GLN A 24 -4.50 -2.24 -4.61
CA GLN A 24 -5.06 -0.93 -4.30
C GLN A 24 -5.08 -0.04 -5.53
N LEU A 25 -4.00 -0.04 -6.32
CA LEU A 25 -3.97 0.71 -7.57
C LEU A 25 -5.03 0.17 -8.54
N ASN A 26 -5.12 -1.14 -8.73
CA ASN A 26 -6.17 -1.75 -9.57
C ASN A 26 -7.58 -1.41 -9.09
N LYS A 27 -7.80 -1.37 -7.78
CA LYS A 27 -9.08 -0.98 -7.19
C LYS A 27 -9.38 0.50 -7.46
N ALA A 28 -8.39 1.39 -7.30
CA ALA A 28 -8.54 2.81 -7.57
C ALA A 28 -8.79 3.11 -9.06
N LEU A 29 -8.19 2.33 -9.96
CA LEU A 29 -8.37 2.45 -11.41
C LEU A 29 -9.60 1.73 -11.96
N LYS A 30 -10.38 1.05 -11.10
CA LYS A 30 -11.51 0.21 -11.54
C LYS A 30 -12.52 1.00 -12.38
N GLU A 31 -12.81 2.24 -12.00
CA GLU A 31 -13.78 3.10 -12.69
C GLU A 31 -13.26 3.61 -14.04
N GLY A 32 -11.96 3.93 -14.15
CA GLY A 32 -11.35 4.40 -15.39
C GLY A 32 -11.02 3.29 -16.41
N ARG A 33 -11.00 2.02 -16.00
CA ARG A 33 -10.51 0.90 -16.84
C ARG A 33 -11.37 0.61 -18.07
N GLY A 34 -12.64 1.01 -18.03
CA GLY A 34 -13.58 0.86 -19.14
C GLY A 34 -13.49 1.97 -20.19
N CYS A 35 -12.81 3.07 -19.87
CA CYS A 35 -12.75 4.27 -20.70
C CYS A 35 -11.74 4.14 -21.85
N LEU A 36 -11.77 5.10 -22.78
CA LEU A 36 -10.73 5.23 -23.80
C LEU A 36 -9.38 5.54 -23.14
N VAL A 37 -8.29 5.31 -23.88
CA VAL A 37 -6.93 5.49 -23.33
C VAL A 37 -6.71 6.92 -22.82
N VAL A 38 -7.16 7.92 -23.58
CA VAL A 38 -7.07 9.34 -23.19
C VAL A 38 -7.83 9.61 -21.89
N ASP A 39 -9.07 9.12 -21.78
CA ASP A 39 -9.89 9.29 -20.59
C ASP A 39 -9.29 8.60 -19.36
N LEU A 40 -8.67 7.42 -19.55
CA LEU A 40 -7.95 6.72 -18.49
C LEU A 40 -6.76 7.55 -17.97
N PHE A 41 -6.01 8.20 -18.86
CA PHE A 41 -4.92 9.10 -18.46
C PHE A 41 -5.46 10.34 -17.72
N LYS A 42 -6.50 10.98 -18.23
CA LYS A 42 -7.18 12.10 -17.55
C LYS A 42 -7.67 11.69 -16.15
N PHE A 43 -8.22 10.48 -16.02
CA PHE A 43 -8.63 9.91 -14.73
C PHE A 43 -7.45 9.70 -13.77
N ILE A 44 -6.36 9.07 -14.24
CA ILE A 44 -5.15 8.83 -13.44
C ILE A 44 -4.54 10.14 -12.97
N GLN A 45 -4.41 11.13 -13.85
CA GLN A 45 -3.87 12.44 -13.53
C GLN A 45 -4.71 13.13 -12.46
N ALA A 46 -6.04 13.20 -12.65
CA ALA A 46 -6.94 13.78 -11.65
C ALA A 46 -6.84 13.07 -10.29
N MET A 47 -6.73 11.74 -10.29
CA MET A 47 -6.52 10.97 -9.06
C MET A 47 -5.20 11.34 -8.37
N MET A 48 -4.10 11.38 -9.12
CA MET A 48 -2.78 11.73 -8.61
C MET A 48 -2.74 13.16 -8.07
N THR A 49 -3.31 14.13 -8.79
CA THR A 49 -3.43 15.53 -8.34
C THR A 49 -4.16 15.62 -7.01
N ARG A 50 -5.32 14.96 -6.87
CA ARG A 50 -6.08 14.94 -5.60
C ARG A 50 -5.26 14.31 -4.48
N TRP A 51 -4.60 13.18 -4.74
CA TRP A 51 -3.82 12.43 -3.76
C TRP A 51 -2.58 13.18 -3.27
N PHE A 52 -1.84 13.81 -4.19
CA PHE A 52 -0.66 14.62 -3.87
C PHE A 52 -1.07 15.87 -3.10
N ASN A 53 -2.14 16.56 -3.52
CA ASN A 53 -2.64 17.73 -2.81
C ASN A 53 -3.07 17.37 -1.37
N ALA A 54 -3.86 16.30 -1.20
CA ALA A 54 -4.29 15.84 0.12
C ALA A 54 -3.09 15.50 1.03
N ARG A 55 -2.07 14.83 0.50
CA ARG A 55 -0.86 14.47 1.25
C ARG A 55 0.00 15.67 1.59
N ARG A 56 0.16 16.63 0.67
CA ARG A 56 0.82 17.91 0.95
C ARG A 56 0.12 18.65 2.08
N ARG A 57 -1.20 18.85 1.99
CA ARG A 57 -1.99 19.53 3.03
C ARG A 57 -1.78 18.87 4.40
N LYS A 58 -1.83 17.55 4.48
CA LYS A 58 -1.55 16.80 5.71
C LYS A 58 -0.13 17.02 6.22
N SER A 59 0.87 16.89 5.35
CA SER A 59 2.28 17.06 5.73
C SER A 59 2.61 18.50 6.16
N SER A 60 2.00 19.51 5.53
CA SER A 60 2.18 20.93 5.86
C SER A 60 1.46 21.34 7.15
N ALA A 61 0.32 20.69 7.45
CA ALA A 61 -0.40 20.89 8.70
C ALA A 61 0.31 20.24 9.91
N LEU A 62 1.23 19.30 9.68
CA LEU A 62 1.96 18.62 10.74
C LEU A 62 2.84 19.60 11.53
N ARG A 63 2.68 19.60 12.85
CA ARG A 63 3.47 20.41 13.81
C ARG A 63 4.40 19.56 14.69
N GLY A 64 4.18 18.25 14.76
CA GLY A 64 4.95 17.33 15.59
C GLY A 64 6.30 16.91 14.97
N SER A 65 7.17 16.32 15.81
CA SER A 65 8.47 15.79 15.41
C SER A 65 8.36 14.51 14.55
N LEU A 66 7.21 13.84 14.59
CA LEU A 66 6.92 12.60 13.85
C LEU A 66 5.56 12.67 13.14
N PRO A 67 5.38 11.94 12.03
CA PRO A 67 4.06 11.73 11.43
C PRO A 67 3.12 10.95 12.37
N PRO A 68 1.81 11.24 12.38
CA PRO A 68 0.85 10.56 13.26
C PRO A 68 0.81 9.04 13.08
N GLU A 69 1.01 8.56 11.85
CA GLU A 69 1.09 7.14 11.54
C GLU A 69 2.30 6.47 12.18
N VAL A 70 3.45 7.17 12.25
CA VAL A 70 4.65 6.67 12.93
C VAL A 70 4.44 6.69 14.43
N GLU A 71 3.87 7.77 14.99
CA GLU A 71 3.53 7.84 16.41
C GLU A 71 2.57 6.72 16.84
N LYS A 72 1.60 6.38 15.98
CA LYS A 72 0.70 5.25 16.20
C LYS A 72 1.47 3.92 16.27
N VAL A 73 2.39 3.68 15.33
CA VAL A 73 3.23 2.47 15.34
C VAL A 73 4.11 2.41 16.60
N LEU A 74 4.67 3.53 17.05
CA LEU A 74 5.42 3.57 18.30
C LEU A 74 4.56 3.18 19.52
N LYS A 75 3.31 3.66 19.58
CA LYS A 75 2.35 3.28 20.62
C LYS A 75 1.99 1.79 20.57
N GLU A 76 1.82 1.23 19.38
CA GLU A 76 1.57 -0.21 19.23
C GLU A 76 2.79 -1.02 19.70
N HIS A 77 4.00 -0.61 19.32
CA HIS A 77 5.24 -1.27 19.72
C HIS A 77 5.48 -1.27 21.23
N ILE A 78 5.17 -0.18 21.95
CA ILE A 78 5.35 -0.15 23.42
C ILE A 78 4.34 -1.05 24.13
N GLU A 79 3.09 -1.13 23.63
CA GLU A 79 2.09 -2.02 24.21
C GLU A 79 2.45 -3.51 24.00
N GLU A 80 3.08 -3.88 22.88
CA GLU A 80 3.55 -5.25 22.63
C GLU A 80 4.53 -5.76 23.71
N VAL A 81 5.37 -4.87 24.25
CA VAL A 81 6.44 -5.23 25.20
C VAL A 81 6.10 -4.85 26.64
N LYS A 82 4.85 -4.45 26.90
CA LYS A 82 4.40 -4.00 28.21
C LYS A 82 4.73 -5.03 29.30
N GLY A 83 5.37 -4.58 30.38
CA GLY A 83 5.82 -5.42 31.50
C GLY A 83 7.07 -6.25 31.22
N SER A 84 7.83 -5.91 30.19
CA SER A 84 9.21 -6.37 30.04
C SER A 84 10.15 -5.53 30.93
N HIS A 85 11.30 -6.09 31.30
CA HIS A 85 12.33 -5.44 32.09
C HIS A 85 13.55 -5.12 31.24
N VAL A 86 14.24 -4.03 31.58
CA VAL A 86 15.45 -3.58 30.86
C VAL A 86 16.65 -3.76 31.77
N ASN A 87 17.65 -4.48 31.28
CA ASN A 87 18.97 -4.61 31.89
C ASN A 87 19.97 -3.88 31.00
N GLN A 88 20.68 -2.90 31.55
CA GLN A 88 21.73 -2.20 30.80
C GLN A 88 23.00 -3.07 30.76
N ILE A 89 23.50 -3.35 29.55
CA ILE A 89 24.75 -4.11 29.33
C ILE A 89 25.94 -3.15 29.14
N SER A 90 25.72 -2.05 28.43
CA SER A 90 26.73 -1.02 28.16
C SER A 90 26.06 0.35 28.02
N SER A 91 26.84 1.40 27.71
CA SER A 91 26.30 2.75 27.51
C SER A 91 25.21 2.82 26.43
N TRP A 92 25.28 1.96 25.40
CA TRP A 92 24.32 1.93 24.29
C TRP A 92 23.68 0.55 24.06
N GLY A 93 24.06 -0.46 24.84
CA GLY A 93 23.62 -1.84 24.73
C GLY A 93 22.74 -2.27 25.91
N PHE A 94 21.64 -2.93 25.60
CA PHE A 94 20.62 -3.32 26.58
C PHE A 94 20.12 -4.74 26.29
N ASP A 95 19.79 -5.46 27.34
CA ASP A 95 19.04 -6.71 27.28
C ASP A 95 17.63 -6.46 27.81
N VAL A 96 16.64 -6.70 26.96
CA VAL A 96 15.23 -6.55 27.33
C VAL A 96 14.62 -7.92 27.54
N VAL A 97 14.23 -8.19 28.79
CA VAL A 97 13.64 -9.46 29.22
C VAL A 97 12.12 -9.34 29.17
N GLY A 98 11.51 -10.08 28.26
CA GLY A 98 10.06 -10.14 28.12
C GLY A 98 9.39 -10.81 29.32
N LYS A 99 8.06 -10.63 29.43
CA LYS A 99 7.23 -11.25 30.49
C LYS A 99 7.40 -12.76 30.63
N PHE A 100 7.70 -13.45 29.54
CA PHE A 100 7.84 -14.90 29.49
C PHE A 100 9.31 -15.36 29.54
N GLY A 101 10.25 -14.46 29.86
CA GLY A 101 11.68 -14.77 29.92
C GLY A 101 12.41 -14.72 28.58
N ASP A 102 11.76 -14.26 27.50
CA ASP A 102 12.42 -14.06 26.21
C ASP A 102 13.40 -12.88 26.26
N HIS A 103 14.63 -13.08 25.82
CA HIS A 103 15.66 -12.04 25.81
C HIS A 103 15.80 -11.37 24.45
N ASN A 104 15.87 -10.04 24.45
CA ASN A 104 16.12 -9.26 23.25
C ASN A 104 17.23 -8.22 23.47
N THR A 105 18.36 -8.43 22.81
CA THR A 105 19.45 -7.46 22.83
C THR A 105 19.17 -6.29 21.90
N VAL A 106 19.35 -5.07 22.41
CA VAL A 106 19.18 -3.80 21.71
C VAL A 106 20.51 -3.05 21.72
N LEU A 107 20.91 -2.54 20.56
CA LEU A 107 22.01 -1.60 20.38
C LEU A 107 21.43 -0.29 19.83
N LEU A 108 21.29 0.72 20.69
CA LEU A 108 20.62 1.99 20.34
C LEU A 108 21.44 2.81 19.34
N ASN A 109 22.75 2.87 19.52
CA ASN A 109 23.69 3.57 18.64
C ASN A 109 23.66 3.03 17.20
N GLU A 110 23.55 1.71 17.05
CA GLU A 110 23.49 1.04 15.74
C GLU A 110 22.07 0.93 15.18
N ARG A 111 21.06 1.34 15.96
CA ARG A 111 19.62 1.16 15.65
C ARG A 111 19.25 -0.30 15.38
N ARG A 112 19.80 -1.21 16.19
CA ARG A 112 19.64 -2.67 16.02
C ARG A 112 18.95 -3.29 17.21
N CYS A 113 18.19 -4.34 16.93
CA CYS A 113 17.59 -5.22 17.92
C CYS A 113 17.54 -6.65 17.38
N THR A 114 17.71 -7.64 18.24
CA THR A 114 17.61 -9.07 17.88
C THR A 114 16.25 -9.42 17.27
N CYS A 115 15.16 -8.72 17.64
CA CYS A 115 13.84 -8.91 17.04
C CYS A 115 13.73 -8.45 15.57
N LYS A 116 14.77 -7.80 15.03
CA LYS A 116 14.89 -7.27 13.66
C LYS A 116 13.87 -6.20 13.26
N LYS A 117 12.81 -5.93 14.02
CA LYS A 117 11.83 -4.89 13.70
C LYS A 117 12.48 -3.50 13.57
N PHE A 118 13.40 -3.16 14.49
CA PHE A 118 14.06 -1.84 14.51
C PHE A 118 14.84 -1.55 13.22
N GLU A 119 15.75 -2.45 12.84
CA GLU A 119 16.54 -2.37 11.62
C GLU A 119 15.67 -2.34 10.36
N ARG A 120 14.58 -3.12 10.35
CA ARG A 120 13.75 -3.33 9.15
C ARG A 120 12.73 -2.24 8.88
N LEU A 121 12.11 -1.73 9.93
CA LEU A 121 11.10 -0.68 9.82
C LEU A 121 11.72 0.70 9.83
N GLN A 122 12.97 0.82 10.30
CA GLN A 122 13.59 2.11 10.61
C GLN A 122 12.71 2.93 11.59
N ILE A 123 12.00 2.20 12.45
CA ILE A 123 11.14 2.69 13.53
C ILE A 123 11.51 1.83 14.74
N PRO A 124 11.84 2.43 15.91
CA PRO A 124 12.14 1.70 17.14
C PRO A 124 11.08 0.65 17.44
N CYS A 125 11.50 -0.59 17.67
CA CYS A 125 10.63 -1.64 18.22
C CYS A 125 10.35 -1.39 19.71
N GLY A 126 9.42 -2.14 20.30
CA GLY A 126 9.10 -1.99 21.73
C GLY A 126 10.33 -2.12 22.63
N HIS A 127 11.20 -3.10 22.37
CA HIS A 127 12.44 -3.27 23.13
C HIS A 127 13.35 -2.04 23.04
N ALA A 128 13.49 -1.48 21.83
CA ALA A 128 14.29 -0.27 21.63
C ALA A 128 13.69 0.97 22.30
N LEU A 129 12.35 1.04 22.38
CA LEU A 129 11.67 2.11 23.10
C LEU A 129 11.89 2.03 24.61
N LEU A 130 11.79 0.83 25.20
CA LEU A 130 12.07 0.62 26.62
C LEU A 130 13.54 0.94 26.95
N ALA A 131 14.47 0.47 26.11
CA ALA A 131 15.88 0.80 26.26
C ALA A 131 16.13 2.31 26.17
N ALA A 132 15.53 2.99 25.18
CA ALA A 132 15.66 4.43 25.01
C ALA A 132 15.12 5.22 26.21
N ASP A 133 13.96 4.81 26.74
CA ASP A 133 13.34 5.41 27.92
C ASP A 133 14.24 5.30 29.16
N SER A 134 14.88 4.13 29.35
CA SER A 134 15.78 3.88 30.50
C SER A 134 17.00 4.82 30.57
N VAL A 135 17.40 5.42 29.44
CA VAL A 135 18.52 6.36 29.34
C VAL A 135 18.10 7.77 28.87
N GLY A 136 16.80 8.05 28.84
CA GLY A 136 16.27 9.37 28.47
C GLY A 136 16.46 9.76 26.99
N VAL A 137 16.66 8.78 26.09
CA VAL A 137 16.77 9.04 24.65
C VAL A 137 15.38 9.21 24.05
N LEU A 138 15.13 10.36 23.42
CA LEU A 138 13.84 10.65 22.82
C LEU A 138 13.56 9.72 21.62
N PRO A 139 12.42 8.99 21.56
CA PRO A 139 12.11 8.06 20.48
C PRO A 139 12.20 8.66 19.08
N SER A 140 11.87 9.94 18.93
CA SER A 140 11.94 10.62 17.65
C SER A 140 13.36 10.61 17.08
N THR A 141 14.43 10.68 17.88
CA THR A 141 15.82 10.66 17.41
C THR A 141 16.25 9.31 16.80
N LEU A 142 15.55 8.24 17.17
CA LEU A 142 15.84 6.87 16.74
C LEU A 142 15.05 6.47 15.48
N VAL A 143 14.00 7.22 15.13
CA VAL A 143 13.24 7.01 13.89
C VAL A 143 14.10 7.39 12.68
N GLY A 144 14.19 6.49 11.70
CA GLY A 144 14.95 6.68 10.48
C GLY A 144 14.41 7.80 9.59
N LEU A 145 15.29 8.30 8.72
CA LEU A 145 15.08 9.51 7.91
C LEU A 145 13.78 9.48 7.10
N TRP A 146 13.50 8.39 6.40
CA TRP A 146 12.34 8.27 5.51
C TRP A 146 10.98 8.30 6.23
N ASN A 147 10.97 8.09 7.55
CA ASN A 147 9.78 8.17 8.39
C ASN A 147 9.64 9.56 9.05
N LYS A 148 10.49 10.53 8.70
CA LYS A 148 10.47 11.88 9.26
C LYS A 148 9.52 12.81 8.50
N PRO A 149 9.00 13.87 9.17
CA PRO A 149 8.18 14.89 8.53
C PRO A 149 8.83 15.56 7.33
N GLY A 150 10.16 15.79 7.36
CA GLY A 150 10.91 16.42 6.28
C GLY A 150 10.80 15.64 4.97
N CYS A 151 11.21 14.37 4.99
CA CYS A 151 11.12 13.50 3.81
C CYS A 151 9.68 13.31 3.33
N TRP A 152 8.69 13.28 4.24
CA TRP A 152 7.29 13.24 3.84
C TRP A 152 6.90 14.48 3.02
N LYS A 153 7.26 15.69 3.47
CA LYS A 153 6.99 16.93 2.73
C LYS A 153 7.67 16.94 1.36
N GLU A 154 8.94 16.56 1.32
CA GLU A 154 9.74 16.50 0.08
C GLU A 154 9.16 15.50 -0.93
N THR A 155 8.72 14.32 -0.47
CA THR A 155 8.14 13.28 -1.33
C THR A 155 6.95 13.79 -2.15
N TYR A 156 6.15 14.71 -1.60
CA TYR A 156 4.93 15.21 -2.24
C TYR A 156 5.05 16.67 -2.72
N VAL A 157 6.26 17.24 -2.75
CA VAL A 157 6.48 18.62 -3.20
C VAL A 157 6.05 18.82 -4.66
N GLY A 158 6.28 17.82 -5.51
CA GLY A 158 5.98 17.86 -6.93
C GLY A 158 4.50 18.12 -7.22
N LEU A 159 4.23 19.02 -8.17
CA LEU A 159 2.89 19.34 -8.63
C LEU A 159 2.50 18.41 -9.79
N VAL A 160 1.37 17.74 -9.65
CA VAL A 160 0.70 17.07 -10.77
C VAL A 160 -0.35 18.04 -11.27
N THR A 161 -0.04 18.78 -12.33
CA THR A 161 -0.98 19.69 -12.99
C THR A 161 -2.08 18.88 -13.69
N PRO A 162 -3.32 19.42 -13.80
CA PRO A 162 -4.35 18.82 -14.64
C PRO A 162 -3.96 18.86 -16.12
N ALA A 163 -4.58 18.02 -16.95
CA ALA A 163 -4.43 18.08 -18.40
C ALA A 163 -4.84 19.47 -18.88
N VAL A 164 -4.01 20.08 -19.72
CA VAL A 164 -4.37 21.28 -20.48
C VAL A 164 -5.43 20.88 -21.52
N ASN A 165 -6.30 21.80 -21.93
CA ASN A 165 -7.26 21.48 -22.98
C ASN A 165 -6.50 21.15 -24.28
N GLU A 166 -7.08 20.29 -25.10
CA GLU A 166 -6.46 19.80 -26.34
C GLU A 166 -6.12 20.93 -27.33
N GLY A 167 -6.81 22.07 -27.26
CA GLY A 167 -6.53 23.27 -28.07
C GLY A 167 -5.47 24.22 -27.50
N ASP A 168 -5.00 23.99 -26.27
CA ASP A 168 -4.05 24.87 -25.58
C ASP A 168 -2.62 24.28 -25.58
N VAL A 169 -2.41 23.15 -26.25
CA VAL A 169 -1.12 22.44 -26.31
C VAL A 169 -0.53 22.62 -27.70
N ASP A 170 0.64 23.24 -27.76
CA ASP A 170 1.42 23.30 -28.99
C ASP A 170 2.04 21.92 -29.27
N ILE A 171 1.58 21.26 -30.32
CA ILE A 171 2.04 19.92 -30.70
C ILE A 171 3.22 20.11 -31.65
N SER A 172 4.41 19.64 -31.25
CA SER A 172 5.61 19.64 -32.10
C SER A 172 5.32 19.02 -33.47
N GLU A 173 5.89 19.59 -34.54
CA GLU A 173 5.79 19.07 -35.92
C GLU A 173 6.13 17.57 -35.97
N GLU A 174 7.16 17.13 -35.25
CA GLU A 174 7.60 15.73 -35.18
C GLU A 174 6.52 14.77 -34.63
N LEU A 175 5.66 15.23 -33.72
CA LEU A 175 4.52 14.44 -33.23
C LEU A 175 3.32 14.52 -34.18
N SER A 176 3.16 15.64 -34.89
CA SER A 176 2.07 15.83 -35.86
C SER A 176 2.22 14.93 -37.08
N GLU A 177 3.46 14.64 -37.49
CA GLU A 177 3.81 13.77 -38.62
C GLU A 177 3.83 12.28 -38.24
N LEU A 178 3.69 11.95 -36.94
CA LEU A 178 3.77 10.58 -36.45
C LEU A 178 2.53 9.76 -36.84
N VAL A 179 2.68 8.88 -37.82
CA VAL A 179 1.62 7.94 -38.22
C VAL A 179 1.60 6.73 -37.27
N ILE A 180 0.59 6.66 -36.40
CA ILE A 180 0.39 5.52 -35.49
C ILE A 180 -0.49 4.46 -36.17
N CYS A 181 0.12 3.35 -36.58
CA CYS A 181 -0.60 2.20 -37.12
C CYS A 181 -1.34 1.42 -36.01
N PRO A 182 -2.50 0.80 -36.31
CA PRO A 182 -3.17 -0.07 -35.35
C PRO A 182 -2.31 -1.29 -35.01
N PRO A 183 -2.46 -1.87 -33.80
CA PRO A 183 -1.76 -3.10 -33.44
C PRO A 183 -2.05 -4.21 -34.46
N MET A 184 -1.01 -4.90 -34.95
CA MET A 184 -1.16 -5.98 -35.93
C MET A 184 -1.98 -7.17 -35.40
N ALA A 185 -2.03 -7.35 -34.08
CA ALA A 185 -2.80 -8.41 -33.45
C ALA A 185 -4.28 -8.01 -33.26
N GLY A 186 -5.19 -8.74 -33.92
CA GLY A 186 -6.62 -8.61 -33.71
C GLY A 186 -7.04 -8.98 -32.28
N ARG A 187 -8.12 -8.36 -31.78
CA ARG A 187 -8.65 -8.68 -30.45
C ARG A 187 -9.19 -10.12 -30.44
N ALA A 188 -8.82 -10.91 -29.43
CA ALA A 188 -9.39 -12.23 -29.23
C ALA A 188 -10.92 -12.16 -29.09
N LYS A 189 -11.64 -13.11 -29.72
CA LYS A 189 -13.11 -13.23 -29.60
C LYS A 189 -13.51 -13.46 -28.14
N GLY A 190 -14.43 -12.65 -27.62
CA GLY A 190 -15.08 -12.87 -26.32
C GLY A 190 -15.31 -11.60 -25.49
N ARG A 191 -16.08 -11.74 -24.40
CA ARG A 191 -16.34 -10.63 -23.45
C ARG A 191 -15.05 -10.28 -22.70
N ARG A 192 -14.69 -8.99 -22.70
CA ARG A 192 -13.56 -8.47 -21.93
C ARG A 192 -13.78 -8.79 -20.45
N LYS A 193 -12.87 -9.55 -19.84
CA LYS A 193 -12.90 -9.82 -18.40
C LYS A 193 -12.44 -8.55 -17.68
N GLU A 194 -13.33 -7.94 -16.90
CA GLU A 194 -12.98 -6.80 -16.03
C GLU A 194 -12.22 -7.25 -14.77
N ALA A 195 -12.48 -8.47 -14.33
CA ALA A 195 -11.85 -9.07 -13.16
C ALA A 195 -10.45 -9.62 -13.49
N ARG A 196 -9.53 -9.45 -12.54
CA ARG A 196 -8.18 -10.04 -12.58
C ARG A 196 -8.29 -11.57 -12.62
N ILE A 197 -7.41 -12.21 -13.39
CA ILE A 197 -7.21 -13.66 -13.32
C ILE A 197 -6.35 -13.96 -12.08
N PRO A 198 -6.84 -14.77 -11.11
CA PRO A 198 -6.05 -15.17 -9.95
C PRO A 198 -4.84 -16.02 -10.36
N SER A 199 -3.73 -15.86 -9.64
CA SER A 199 -2.52 -16.67 -9.79
C SER A 199 -2.69 -18.02 -9.09
N LYS A 200 -1.79 -18.98 -9.35
CA LYS A 200 -1.79 -20.28 -8.65
C LYS A 200 -1.76 -20.07 -7.13
N GLY A 201 -2.73 -20.65 -6.42
CA GLY A 201 -2.88 -20.55 -4.96
C GLY A 201 -3.81 -19.43 -4.48
N GLU A 202 -4.29 -18.56 -5.37
CA GLU A 202 -5.30 -17.54 -5.04
C GLU A 202 -6.70 -18.09 -5.32
N PHE A 203 -7.42 -18.44 -4.26
CA PHE A 203 -8.82 -18.85 -4.37
C PHE A 203 -9.71 -17.61 -4.26
N PRO A 204 -10.58 -17.34 -5.25
CA PRO A 204 -11.59 -16.30 -5.11
C PRO A 204 -12.39 -16.56 -3.84
N VAL A 205 -12.65 -15.50 -3.06
CA VAL A 205 -13.62 -15.58 -1.96
C VAL A 205 -14.90 -16.19 -2.52
N VAL A 206 -15.33 -17.33 -1.95
CA VAL A 206 -16.54 -18.04 -2.37
C VAL A 206 -17.65 -17.01 -2.43
N ARG A 207 -18.09 -16.67 -3.65
CA ARG A 207 -19.24 -15.78 -3.80
C ARG A 207 -20.38 -16.47 -3.08
N LYS A 208 -20.95 -15.81 -2.05
CA LYS A 208 -22.15 -16.30 -1.37
C LYS A 208 -23.12 -16.79 -2.45
N LYS A 209 -23.60 -18.02 -2.32
CA LYS A 209 -24.65 -18.54 -3.21
C LYS A 209 -25.74 -17.48 -3.23
N LYS A 210 -26.11 -17.02 -4.42
CA LYS A 210 -27.18 -16.04 -4.58
C LYS A 210 -28.41 -16.66 -3.92
N GLU A 211 -28.87 -16.09 -2.80
CA GLU A 211 -30.00 -16.64 -2.03
C GLU A 211 -31.27 -16.70 -2.88
N VAL A 212 -31.40 -15.74 -3.80
CA VAL A 212 -32.51 -15.66 -4.74
C VAL A 212 -32.09 -16.24 -6.10
N PRO A 213 -32.71 -17.34 -6.56
CA PRO A 213 -32.47 -17.87 -7.90
C PRO A 213 -32.95 -16.88 -8.96
N ASN A 214 -32.23 -16.79 -10.08
CA ASN A 214 -32.66 -15.98 -11.21
C ASN A 214 -34.00 -16.52 -11.73
N LYS A 215 -34.99 -15.62 -11.85
CA LYS A 215 -36.31 -15.91 -12.40
C LYS A 215 -36.31 -15.67 -13.91
N CYS A 216 -37.04 -16.48 -14.64
CA CYS A 216 -37.28 -16.26 -16.07
C CYS A 216 -37.97 -14.92 -16.28
N THR A 217 -37.48 -14.07 -17.17
CA THR A 217 -38.08 -12.75 -17.44
C THR A 217 -39.42 -12.83 -18.19
N LYS A 218 -39.88 -14.02 -18.62
CA LYS A 218 -41.19 -14.24 -19.26
C LYS A 218 -42.23 -14.72 -18.24
N CYS A 219 -41.99 -15.85 -17.56
CA CYS A 219 -42.95 -16.46 -16.64
C CYS A 219 -42.64 -16.25 -15.15
N LEU A 220 -41.55 -15.55 -14.83
CA LEU A 220 -41.09 -15.25 -13.46
C LEU A 220 -40.79 -16.50 -12.59
N GLN A 221 -40.75 -17.69 -13.18
CA GLN A 221 -40.38 -18.92 -12.49
C GLN A 221 -38.87 -19.16 -12.52
N PRO A 222 -38.28 -19.73 -11.44
CA PRO A 222 -36.88 -20.10 -11.41
C PRO A 222 -36.59 -21.36 -12.26
N GLY A 223 -35.31 -21.67 -12.46
CA GLY A 223 -34.87 -22.93 -13.09
C GLY A 223 -34.68 -22.90 -14.61
N HIS A 224 -35.05 -21.81 -15.28
CA HIS A 224 -34.82 -21.64 -16.72
C HIS A 224 -34.67 -20.16 -17.11
N ASN A 225 -34.21 -19.91 -18.33
CA ASN A 225 -34.08 -18.57 -18.90
C ASN A 225 -35.16 -18.31 -19.97
N ARG A 226 -35.33 -17.05 -20.40
CA ARG A 226 -36.35 -16.67 -21.40
C ARG A 226 -36.30 -17.51 -22.68
N THR A 227 -35.10 -17.86 -23.16
CA THR A 227 -34.89 -18.66 -24.37
C THR A 227 -35.32 -20.12 -24.25
N ARG A 228 -35.42 -20.66 -23.03
CA ARG A 228 -35.84 -22.04 -22.75
C ARG A 228 -37.09 -22.06 -21.87
N CYS A 229 -37.93 -21.03 -22.00
CA CYS A 229 -39.15 -20.90 -21.22
C CYS A 229 -40.15 -21.96 -21.68
N PRO A 230 -40.66 -22.84 -20.80
CA PRO A 230 -41.69 -23.83 -21.16
C PRO A 230 -42.99 -23.18 -21.64
N SER A 231 -43.23 -21.93 -21.25
CA SER A 231 -44.28 -21.07 -21.79
C SER A 231 -44.01 -20.62 -23.24
N LEU A 232 -43.18 -21.35 -24.00
CA LEU A 232 -43.04 -21.22 -25.45
C LEU A 232 -44.28 -21.84 -26.10
N ILE A 233 -45.37 -21.11 -25.99
CA ILE A 233 -46.29 -20.85 -27.10
C ILE A 233 -46.06 -19.38 -27.46
#